data_AF-A0AAW0HRV3-F1
#
_entry.id   AF-A0AAW0HRV3-F1
#
_cell.length_a   1.000
_cell.length_b   1.000
_cell.length_c   1.000
_cell.angle_alpha   90.00
_cell.angle_beta   90.00
_cell.angle_gamma   90.00
#
_symmetry.space_group_name_H-M   'P 1'
#
loop_
_entity.id
_entity.type
_entity.pdbx_description
1 polymer ?
#
loop_
_entity_poly.entity_id
_entity_poly.type
_entity_poly.pdbx_seq_one_letter_code
_entity_poly.pdbx_strand_id
1 'polypeptide(L)'
;MFWPTQALSEAVDSPSDPSLPISGSKVTQPEVTTSLGRVKGRQVGVKGTERLVNVFLGIPFAQAPLGPLRFSAPLPPQPWEGVRDASTNPPMCMQDVERTSNSRFTLNQKLQIFSISEDCLILNIYSPAETTTGAKLPVMVWIHGGSLVVGSATSHDGSALAAYGNVVIVTVQYRLGIFGFLSTGDKHMPGNQGLLDVVAALRWVQGNIASFGGDPNCVTIFGNSVGGMIVSALVSYPQRSSNCSQPYEITAQNRERCSGSEGCVSERQHSSVCPQTLANSLGCSSVSSAELVQCLLQKEGKDLNNQQKNVKISYISNDSFFPQSPEKLLTEKKFPTVPYLLGVNNHEIGWLMLKVWNILEKLEHLSREELLEISRPFLTSMEVPPEIMPLVIDEYLDKGSDAPAMRYAFQELVGDTVFVIPTLIFSKHLQDAGSPVFLYEFQHTPSSFAKFKPSWVKADHGSESPFVLGGPFLTDESNFLAFPEATEEEKQLSRTMMAQWTQFAHTGNPNGKGLPSWPQLNQLEQYLEIGLQPRIGVKLKKNRLQFWTETLPRKIQEWRQQQKSRKAPEEL
;
A
#
# COMPACT_ATOMS: atom_id res chain seq x y z
N MET A 1 -27.16 -3.34 -57.67
CA MET A 1 -26.65 -3.55 -59.03
C MET A 1 -25.14 -3.28 -58.99
N PHE A 2 -24.35 -4.29 -59.34
CA PHE A 2 -22.92 -4.34 -59.66
C PHE A 2 -21.99 -3.12 -59.34
N TRP A 3 -20.90 -3.43 -58.60
CA TRP A 3 -19.60 -2.71 -58.54
C TRP A 3 -18.92 -2.66 -59.94
N PRO A 4 -17.88 -1.83 -60.29
CA PRO A 4 -16.60 -1.72 -59.54
C PRO A 4 -15.65 -0.49 -59.78
N THR A 5 -14.43 -0.59 -59.20
CA THR A 5 -13.12 0.07 -59.51
C THR A 5 -12.93 1.56 -59.14
N GLN A 6 -11.79 2.08 -58.64
CA GLN A 6 -10.38 1.69 -58.77
C GLN A 6 -9.52 2.40 -57.70
N ALA A 7 -8.39 1.81 -57.32
CA ALA A 7 -7.36 2.34 -56.43
C ALA A 7 -6.37 3.27 -57.15
N LEU A 8 -5.83 4.27 -56.45
CA LEU A 8 -4.58 4.95 -56.79
C LEU A 8 -3.74 5.18 -55.52
N SER A 9 -2.53 4.63 -55.56
CA SER A 9 -1.45 4.82 -54.62
C SER A 9 -0.63 6.05 -54.98
N GLU A 10 -0.30 6.90 -54.02
CA GLU A 10 0.83 7.84 -54.14
C GLU A 10 1.78 7.64 -52.96
N ALA A 11 2.98 7.18 -53.31
CA ALA A 11 4.15 7.15 -52.45
C ALA A 11 4.79 8.55 -52.46
N VAL A 12 5.20 9.03 -51.29
CA VAL A 12 6.08 10.20 -51.16
C VAL A 12 7.37 9.72 -50.51
N ASP A 13 8.39 9.54 -51.34
CA ASP A 13 9.80 9.42 -50.94
C ASP A 13 10.27 10.74 -50.33
N SER A 14 11.00 10.66 -49.22
CA SER A 14 11.80 11.78 -48.68
C SER A 14 13.26 11.33 -48.56
N PRO A 15 14.23 12.16 -48.99
CA PRO A 15 15.61 11.73 -49.21
C PRO A 15 16.41 11.63 -47.90
N SER A 16 17.21 10.57 -47.84
CA SER A 16 18.19 10.23 -46.81
C SER A 16 19.43 11.13 -46.86
N ASP A 17 19.75 11.79 -45.74
CA ASP A 17 21.07 12.38 -45.46
C ASP A 17 21.79 11.48 -44.42
N PRO A 18 23.01 10.98 -44.68
CA PRO A 18 23.65 9.99 -43.82
C PRO A 18 24.37 10.68 -42.65
N SER A 19 23.61 11.03 -41.62
CA SER A 19 24.20 11.28 -40.30
C SER A 19 24.45 9.95 -39.60
N LEU A 20 25.69 9.78 -39.14
CA LEU A 20 26.24 8.62 -38.45
C LEU A 20 25.26 8.01 -37.44
N PRO A 21 25.08 6.68 -37.40
CA PRO A 21 24.36 6.05 -36.31
C PRO A 21 25.14 6.31 -35.01
N ILE A 22 24.58 7.13 -34.13
CA ILE A 22 24.97 7.15 -32.71
C ILE A 22 24.79 5.72 -32.25
N SER A 23 25.91 5.02 -31.99
CA SER A 23 25.88 3.64 -31.52
C SER A 23 24.99 3.60 -30.29
N GLY A 24 23.88 2.87 -30.36
CA GLY A 24 23.07 2.57 -29.18
C GLY A 24 24.00 2.04 -28.11
N SER A 25 24.05 2.71 -26.96
CA SER A 25 24.81 2.23 -25.82
C SER A 25 24.36 0.79 -25.57
N LYS A 26 25.29 -0.17 -25.65
CA LYS A 26 24.99 -1.55 -25.24
C LYS A 26 24.55 -1.47 -23.79
N VAL A 27 23.26 -1.68 -23.54
CA VAL A 27 22.72 -1.78 -22.19
C VAL A 27 23.46 -2.95 -21.53
N THR A 28 24.27 -2.67 -20.51
CA THR A 28 24.96 -3.71 -19.75
C THR A 28 23.91 -4.63 -19.13
N GLN A 29 24.09 -5.93 -19.30
CA GLN A 29 23.17 -6.95 -18.79
C GLN A 29 23.85 -7.70 -17.64
N PRO A 30 23.71 -7.25 -16.38
CA PRO A 30 24.32 -7.91 -15.23
C PRO A 30 23.70 -9.29 -15.04
N GLU A 31 24.53 -10.29 -14.73
CA GLU A 31 24.10 -11.64 -14.38
C GLU A 31 24.42 -11.94 -12.92
N VAL A 32 23.45 -12.51 -12.18
CA VAL A 32 23.59 -12.88 -10.77
C VAL A 32 23.21 -14.34 -10.60
N THR A 33 24.00 -15.06 -9.80
CA THR A 33 23.70 -16.45 -9.43
C THR A 33 22.99 -16.49 -8.08
N THR A 34 21.79 -17.05 -8.04
CA THR A 34 21.00 -17.29 -6.81
C THR A 34 20.99 -18.77 -6.49
N SER A 35 20.43 -19.15 -5.32
CA SER A 35 20.22 -20.55 -4.95
C SER A 35 19.26 -21.30 -5.89
N LEU A 36 18.39 -20.56 -6.60
CA LEU A 36 17.37 -21.12 -7.50
C LEU A 36 17.83 -21.19 -8.96
N GLY A 37 18.90 -20.47 -9.33
CA GLY A 37 19.37 -20.37 -10.70
C GLY A 37 19.96 -18.99 -11.01
N ARG A 38 20.41 -18.82 -12.25
CA ARG A 38 20.99 -17.55 -12.73
C ARG A 38 19.89 -16.62 -13.24
N VAL A 39 20.04 -15.33 -12.96
CA VAL A 39 19.17 -14.26 -13.46
C VAL A 39 19.99 -13.22 -14.22
N LYS A 40 19.41 -12.66 -15.27
CA LYS A 40 20.03 -11.64 -16.11
C LYS A 40 19.18 -10.38 -16.13
N GLY A 41 19.69 -9.30 -15.58
CA GLY A 41 19.00 -8.01 -15.48
C GLY A 41 19.43 -7.02 -16.57
N ARG A 42 19.19 -5.74 -16.30
CA ARG A 42 19.68 -4.60 -17.09
C ARG A 42 20.19 -3.48 -16.19
N GLN A 43 21.13 -2.67 -16.68
CA GLN A 43 21.51 -1.44 -16.03
C GLN A 43 20.65 -0.26 -16.48
N VAL A 44 20.28 0.62 -15.54
CA VAL A 44 19.56 1.87 -15.81
C VAL A 44 20.26 3.05 -15.16
N GLY A 45 20.07 4.23 -15.75
CA GLY A 45 20.50 5.51 -15.17
C GLY A 45 19.38 6.19 -14.37
N VAL A 46 19.77 7.04 -13.43
CA VAL A 46 18.89 7.87 -12.61
C VAL A 46 19.26 9.34 -12.83
N LYS A 47 18.27 10.23 -13.00
CA LYS A 47 18.54 11.66 -13.22
C LYS A 47 19.21 12.26 -11.98
N GLY A 48 20.18 13.15 -12.17
CA GLY A 48 20.83 13.90 -11.09
C GLY A 48 21.91 13.13 -10.33
N THR A 49 22.36 11.97 -10.83
CA THR A 49 23.52 11.23 -10.33
C THR A 49 24.16 10.43 -11.46
N GLU A 50 25.47 10.18 -11.39
CA GLU A 50 26.19 9.31 -12.34
C GLU A 50 26.09 7.82 -11.96
N ARG A 51 25.58 7.52 -10.75
CA ARG A 51 25.42 6.17 -10.24
C ARG A 51 24.35 5.42 -11.04
N LEU A 52 24.76 4.32 -11.65
CA LEU A 52 23.88 3.37 -12.34
C LEU A 52 23.27 2.37 -11.36
N VAL A 53 22.19 1.70 -11.79
CA VAL A 53 21.48 0.69 -10.99
C VAL A 53 21.35 -0.59 -11.79
N ASN A 54 21.74 -1.72 -11.20
CA ASN A 54 21.41 -3.06 -11.68
C ASN A 54 19.95 -3.37 -11.32
N VAL A 55 19.13 -3.66 -12.33
CA VAL A 55 17.70 -3.92 -12.19
C VAL A 55 17.39 -5.34 -12.64
N PHE A 56 16.72 -6.09 -11.77
CA PHE A 56 16.23 -7.44 -12.03
C PHE A 56 14.73 -7.49 -11.75
N LEU A 57 13.93 -7.78 -12.77
CA LEU A 57 12.48 -7.74 -12.73
C LEU A 57 11.90 -9.15 -12.86
N GLY A 58 10.80 -9.43 -12.16
CA GLY A 58 10.05 -10.68 -12.38
C GLY A 58 10.71 -11.95 -11.83
N ILE A 59 11.49 -11.84 -10.76
CA ILE A 59 12.12 -13.00 -10.11
C ILE A 59 11.04 -13.73 -9.28
N PRO A 60 10.79 -15.03 -9.51
CA PRO A 60 9.78 -15.77 -8.76
C PRO A 60 10.27 -16.04 -7.33
N PHE A 61 9.47 -15.65 -6.35
CA PHE A 61 9.75 -15.95 -4.94
C PHE A 61 8.91 -17.12 -4.40
N ALA A 62 7.93 -17.58 -5.16
CA ALA A 62 7.08 -18.73 -4.87
C ALA A 62 6.69 -19.46 -6.16
N GLN A 63 6.11 -20.66 -6.03
CA GLN A 63 5.46 -21.31 -7.17
C GLN A 63 4.25 -20.50 -7.64
N ALA A 64 4.02 -20.51 -8.96
CA ALA A 64 2.85 -19.88 -9.56
C ALA A 64 1.56 -20.46 -8.93
N PRO A 65 0.65 -19.62 -8.41
CA PRO A 65 -0.56 -20.07 -7.71
C PRO A 65 -1.64 -20.48 -8.72
N LEU A 66 -1.34 -21.45 -9.58
CA LEU A 66 -2.20 -21.91 -10.66
C LEU A 66 -2.95 -23.19 -10.27
N GLY A 67 -4.12 -23.38 -10.88
CA GLY A 67 -4.94 -24.58 -10.67
C GLY A 67 -5.20 -24.82 -9.18
N PRO A 68 -4.82 -25.99 -8.60
CA PRO A 68 -5.08 -26.30 -7.20
C PRO A 68 -4.37 -25.37 -6.20
N LEU A 69 -3.36 -24.60 -6.64
CA LEU A 69 -2.62 -23.67 -5.78
C LEU A 69 -3.28 -22.29 -5.66
N ARG A 70 -4.33 -21.99 -6.43
CA ARG A 70 -4.94 -20.66 -6.54
C ARG A 70 -5.30 -20.04 -5.20
N PHE A 71 -5.96 -20.81 -4.32
CA PHE A 71 -6.42 -20.37 -3.00
C PHE A 71 -5.59 -20.95 -1.84
N SER A 72 -4.46 -21.62 -2.13
CA SER A 72 -3.60 -22.19 -1.10
C SER A 72 -2.51 -21.22 -0.65
N ALA A 73 -1.87 -21.53 0.47
CA ALA A 73 -0.62 -20.86 0.86
C ALA A 73 0.44 -20.98 -0.25
N PRO A 74 1.30 -19.96 -0.42
CA PRO A 74 2.38 -20.01 -1.41
C PRO A 74 3.36 -21.14 -1.07
N LEU A 75 3.78 -21.89 -2.09
CA LEU A 75 4.82 -22.91 -1.96
C LEU A 75 6.18 -22.33 -2.36
N PRO A 76 7.30 -22.85 -1.81
CA PRO A 76 8.65 -22.44 -2.21
C PRO A 76 8.85 -22.51 -3.73
N PRO A 77 9.59 -21.56 -4.32
CA PRO A 77 9.83 -21.53 -5.76
C PRO A 77 10.70 -22.71 -6.17
N GLN A 78 10.50 -23.19 -7.39
CA GLN A 78 11.33 -24.26 -7.97
C GLN A 78 12.59 -23.67 -8.60
N PRO A 79 13.74 -24.36 -8.51
CA PRO A 79 14.93 -23.96 -9.24
C PRO A 79 14.71 -24.08 -10.75
N TRP A 80 15.46 -23.30 -11.52
CA TRP A 80 15.46 -23.35 -12.98
C TRP A 80 16.86 -23.56 -13.54
N GLU A 81 16.94 -24.25 -14.68
CA GLU A 81 18.17 -24.40 -15.43
C GLU A 81 18.43 -23.19 -16.34
N GLY A 82 19.69 -22.97 -16.70
CA GLY A 82 20.08 -21.89 -17.61
C GLY A 82 20.14 -20.51 -16.95
N VAL A 83 19.76 -19.48 -17.72
CA VAL A 83 19.72 -18.08 -17.30
C VAL A 83 18.33 -17.54 -17.55
N ARG A 84 17.66 -17.07 -16.50
CA ARG A 84 16.34 -16.45 -16.61
C ARG A 84 16.50 -14.97 -16.94
N ASP A 85 15.83 -14.52 -17.99
CA ASP A 85 15.75 -13.10 -18.32
C ASP A 85 14.87 -12.37 -17.29
N ALA A 86 15.48 -11.41 -16.60
CA ALA A 86 14.89 -10.54 -15.60
C ALA A 86 15.07 -9.06 -16.02
N SER A 87 15.15 -8.78 -17.33
CA SER A 87 15.33 -7.42 -17.85
C SER A 87 14.01 -6.75 -18.29
N THR A 88 12.91 -7.50 -18.35
CA THR A 88 11.61 -7.07 -18.87
C THR A 88 10.54 -6.99 -17.77
N ASN A 89 9.55 -6.11 -17.97
CA ASN A 89 8.49 -5.88 -16.98
C ASN A 89 7.58 -7.11 -16.85
N PRO A 90 7.43 -7.71 -15.65
CA PRO A 90 6.55 -8.84 -15.42
C PRO A 90 5.08 -8.43 -15.34
N PRO A 91 4.15 -9.39 -15.53
CA PRO A 91 2.72 -9.14 -15.36
C PRO A 91 2.37 -8.77 -13.91
N MET A 92 1.34 -7.95 -13.76
CA MET A 92 0.70 -7.65 -12.48
C MET A 92 -0.18 -8.83 -12.05
N CYS A 93 -0.53 -8.91 -10.75
CA CYS A 93 -1.55 -9.87 -10.32
C CYS A 93 -2.91 -9.55 -10.94
N MET A 94 -3.75 -10.58 -11.09
CA MET A 94 -5.15 -10.45 -11.54
C MET A 94 -5.86 -9.34 -10.75
N GLN A 95 -6.34 -8.34 -11.50
CA GLN A 95 -7.04 -7.19 -10.97
C GLN A 95 -7.87 -6.51 -12.07
N ASP A 96 -8.81 -5.65 -11.70
CA ASP A 96 -9.59 -4.84 -12.64
C ASP A 96 -8.73 -3.75 -13.30
N VAL A 97 -8.26 -4.03 -14.52
CA VAL A 97 -7.43 -3.11 -15.31
C VAL A 97 -8.24 -1.92 -15.85
N GLU A 98 -9.55 -2.05 -16.05
CA GLU A 98 -10.40 -0.93 -16.46
C GLU A 98 -10.48 0.12 -15.35
N ARG A 99 -10.60 -0.31 -14.09
CA ARG A 99 -10.50 0.58 -12.93
C ARG A 99 -9.15 1.31 -12.86
N THR A 100 -8.06 0.61 -13.18
CA THR A 100 -6.72 1.20 -13.27
C THR A 100 -6.58 2.14 -14.48
N SER A 101 -7.24 1.83 -15.60
CA SER A 101 -7.29 2.66 -16.81
C SER A 101 -8.11 3.95 -16.62
N ASN A 102 -9.24 3.88 -15.93
CA ASN A 102 -10.01 5.06 -15.51
C ASN A 102 -9.19 5.97 -14.57
N SER A 103 -8.34 5.36 -13.74
CA SER A 103 -7.36 6.09 -12.93
C SER A 103 -6.25 6.74 -13.78
N ARG A 104 -5.87 6.15 -14.92
CA ARG A 104 -4.94 6.75 -15.90
C ARG A 104 -5.51 8.01 -16.56
N PHE A 105 -6.80 8.05 -16.87
CA PHE A 105 -7.48 9.29 -17.30
C PHE A 105 -7.49 10.36 -16.21
N THR A 106 -7.51 9.94 -14.96
CA THR A 106 -7.58 10.79 -13.76
C THR A 106 -6.19 11.28 -13.30
N LEU A 107 -5.10 10.54 -13.59
CA LEU A 107 -3.72 10.79 -13.15
C LEU A 107 -2.76 11.05 -14.34
N ASN A 108 -3.14 11.96 -15.24
CA ASN A 108 -2.26 12.52 -16.29
C ASN A 108 -1.86 11.59 -17.47
N GLN A 109 -2.71 10.64 -17.89
CA GLN A 109 -2.67 9.89 -19.17
C GLN A 109 -1.38 9.15 -19.60
N LYS A 110 -0.23 9.36 -18.96
CA LYS A 110 1.09 8.78 -19.31
C LYS A 110 1.37 7.43 -18.65
N LEU A 111 0.51 7.01 -17.72
CA LEU A 111 0.75 5.92 -16.78
C LEU A 111 0.74 4.53 -17.43
N GLN A 112 1.88 3.86 -17.52
CA GLN A 112 1.96 2.53 -18.14
C GLN A 112 1.10 1.50 -17.42
N ILE A 113 0.30 0.76 -18.19
CA ILE A 113 -0.49 -0.38 -17.71
C ILE A 113 0.19 -1.65 -18.23
N PHE A 114 0.45 -2.58 -17.33
CA PHE A 114 1.11 -3.85 -17.63
C PHE A 114 0.07 -4.96 -17.82
N SER A 115 0.49 -6.08 -18.42
CA SER A 115 -0.36 -7.28 -18.51
C SER A 115 -0.70 -7.81 -17.11
N ILE A 116 -1.78 -8.59 -17.00
CA ILE A 116 -2.20 -9.26 -15.75
C ILE A 116 -2.07 -10.78 -15.89
N SER A 117 -1.77 -11.46 -14.80
CA SER A 117 -1.65 -12.93 -14.73
C SER A 117 -1.95 -13.44 -13.31
N GLU A 118 -2.39 -14.69 -13.19
CA GLU A 118 -2.38 -15.42 -11.92
C GLU A 118 -0.96 -15.83 -11.52
N ASP A 119 -0.09 -16.09 -12.49
CA ASP A 119 1.35 -16.25 -12.28
C ASP A 119 2.00 -14.88 -12.06
N CYS A 120 1.89 -14.39 -10.82
CA CYS A 120 2.32 -13.05 -10.43
C CYS A 120 3.14 -12.99 -9.13
N LEU A 121 3.50 -14.14 -8.54
CA LEU A 121 4.29 -14.21 -7.29
C LEU A 121 5.79 -13.95 -7.56
N ILE A 122 6.05 -12.71 -7.95
CA ILE A 122 7.36 -12.21 -8.33
C ILE A 122 7.79 -11.02 -7.46
N LEU A 123 9.08 -10.77 -7.46
CA LEU A 123 9.66 -9.55 -6.91
C LEU A 123 10.66 -8.95 -7.91
N ASN A 124 10.89 -7.65 -7.74
CA ASN A 124 11.88 -6.90 -8.50
C ASN A 124 12.98 -6.43 -7.54
N ILE A 125 14.21 -6.35 -8.01
CA ILE A 125 15.40 -5.95 -7.24
C ILE A 125 16.12 -4.81 -7.96
N TYR A 126 16.46 -3.78 -7.21
CA TYR A 126 17.21 -2.61 -7.66
C TYR A 126 18.42 -2.45 -6.73
N SER A 127 19.62 -2.54 -7.30
CA SER A 127 20.88 -2.44 -6.54
C SER A 127 21.84 -1.48 -7.23
N PRO A 128 22.60 -0.63 -6.51
CA PRO A 128 23.65 0.19 -7.12
C PRO A 128 24.60 -0.66 -7.97
N ALA A 129 25.00 -0.17 -9.14
CA ALA A 129 25.73 -0.94 -10.14
C ALA A 129 27.14 -1.36 -9.68
N GLU A 130 27.76 -0.55 -8.83
CA GLU A 130 29.06 -0.82 -8.21
C GLU A 130 29.01 -1.86 -7.09
N THR A 131 27.81 -2.29 -6.69
CA THR A 131 27.62 -3.26 -5.60
C THR A 131 28.13 -4.62 -6.03
N THR A 132 29.05 -5.17 -5.24
CA THR A 132 29.57 -6.53 -5.42
C THR A 132 28.81 -7.53 -4.53
N THR A 133 28.85 -8.80 -4.89
CA THR A 133 28.34 -9.87 -4.03
C THR A 133 29.02 -9.79 -2.66
N GLY A 134 28.22 -9.73 -1.59
CA GLY A 134 28.73 -9.61 -0.22
C GLY A 134 29.00 -8.17 0.28
N ALA A 135 28.59 -7.13 -0.46
CA ALA A 135 28.69 -5.73 -0.01
C ALA A 135 27.89 -5.43 1.27
N LYS A 136 26.87 -6.23 1.60
CA LYS A 136 26.02 -6.10 2.80
C LYS A 136 25.37 -4.72 2.94
N LEU A 137 24.78 -4.22 1.85
CA LEU A 137 23.98 -3.01 1.89
C LEU A 137 22.63 -3.28 2.60
N PRO A 138 22.04 -2.33 3.33
CA PRO A 138 20.68 -2.49 3.83
C PRO A 138 19.71 -2.78 2.70
N VAL A 139 18.70 -3.58 3.02
CA VAL A 139 17.65 -3.99 2.09
C VAL A 139 16.37 -3.31 2.51
N MET A 140 15.70 -2.62 1.59
CA MET A 140 14.37 -2.06 1.83
C MET A 140 13.35 -2.75 0.93
N VAL A 141 12.35 -3.41 1.52
CA VAL A 141 11.33 -4.18 0.83
C VAL A 141 10.02 -3.40 0.79
N TRP A 142 9.65 -2.92 -0.39
CA TRP A 142 8.43 -2.17 -0.66
C TRP A 142 7.23 -3.10 -0.87
N ILE A 143 6.16 -2.83 -0.12
CA ILE A 143 4.86 -3.47 -0.27
C ILE A 143 3.88 -2.41 -0.77
N HIS A 144 3.34 -2.62 -1.97
CA HIS A 144 2.45 -1.64 -2.59
C HIS A 144 1.06 -1.63 -1.96
N GLY A 145 0.39 -0.47 -2.03
CA GLY A 145 -1.02 -0.30 -1.66
C GLY A 145 -1.99 -0.73 -2.77
N GLY A 146 -3.24 -0.26 -2.65
CA GLY A 146 -4.30 -0.50 -3.64
C GLY A 146 -5.53 -1.24 -3.10
N SER A 147 -5.89 -1.00 -1.83
CA SER A 147 -7.10 -1.55 -1.19
C SER A 147 -7.21 -3.09 -1.23
N LEU A 148 -6.08 -3.81 -1.29
CA LEU A 148 -5.99 -5.27 -1.48
C LEU A 148 -6.54 -5.78 -2.82
N VAL A 149 -7.00 -4.92 -3.72
CA VAL A 149 -7.73 -5.31 -4.95
C VAL A 149 -7.01 -4.91 -6.24
N VAL A 150 -6.17 -3.89 -6.17
CA VAL A 150 -5.34 -3.39 -7.28
C VAL A 150 -3.93 -3.09 -6.76
N GLY A 151 -3.01 -2.79 -7.67
CA GLY A 151 -1.63 -2.41 -7.35
C GLY A 151 -0.62 -3.34 -8.01
N SER A 152 0.66 -2.93 -8.01
CA SER A 152 1.72 -3.70 -8.64
C SER A 152 3.11 -3.27 -8.18
N ALA A 153 4.00 -4.24 -7.96
CA ALA A 153 5.44 -3.97 -7.79
C ALA A 153 6.09 -3.40 -9.06
N THR A 154 5.64 -3.84 -10.24
CA THR A 154 6.16 -3.39 -11.55
C THR A 154 5.96 -1.90 -11.76
N SER A 155 4.91 -1.31 -11.18
CA SER A 155 4.62 0.12 -11.27
C SER A 155 5.46 0.97 -10.32
N HIS A 156 6.19 0.39 -9.38
CA HIS A 156 6.99 1.12 -8.38
C HIS A 156 8.48 0.93 -8.67
N ASP A 157 9.09 1.89 -9.34
CA ASP A 157 10.51 1.86 -9.65
C ASP A 157 11.35 2.26 -8.43
N GLY A 158 12.22 1.34 -7.97
CA GLY A 158 13.12 1.56 -6.83
C GLY A 158 14.48 2.14 -7.20
N SER A 159 14.75 2.43 -8.48
CA SER A 159 16.08 2.79 -8.98
C SER A 159 16.61 4.06 -8.34
N ALA A 160 15.78 5.11 -8.23
CA ALA A 160 16.23 6.37 -7.66
C ALA A 160 16.59 6.23 -6.18
N LEU A 161 15.74 5.57 -5.39
CA LEU A 161 16.04 5.32 -3.97
C LEU A 161 17.28 4.43 -3.79
N ALA A 162 17.46 3.40 -4.62
CA ALA A 162 18.67 2.56 -4.59
C ALA A 162 19.93 3.40 -4.87
N ALA A 163 19.92 4.22 -5.92
CA ALA A 163 21.05 5.05 -6.31
C ALA A 163 21.39 6.11 -5.26
N TYR A 164 20.42 6.94 -4.86
CA TYR A 164 20.64 8.02 -3.90
C TYR A 164 20.91 7.52 -2.48
N GLY A 165 20.24 6.44 -2.09
CA GLY A 165 20.28 5.89 -0.75
C GLY A 165 21.41 4.90 -0.50
N ASN A 166 22.06 4.38 -1.54
CA ASN A 166 23.06 3.30 -1.44
C ASN A 166 22.52 2.04 -0.72
N VAL A 167 21.31 1.63 -1.09
CA VAL A 167 20.57 0.49 -0.52
C VAL A 167 20.08 -0.44 -1.62
N VAL A 168 19.77 -1.68 -1.28
CA VAL A 168 19.07 -2.60 -2.18
C VAL A 168 17.57 -2.44 -1.98
N ILE A 169 16.85 -2.08 -3.04
CA ILE A 169 15.38 -2.00 -3.01
C ILE A 169 14.79 -3.28 -3.60
N VAL A 170 13.82 -3.84 -2.90
CA VAL A 170 13.01 -4.97 -3.38
C VAL A 170 11.56 -4.52 -3.47
N THR A 171 10.89 -4.67 -4.62
CA THR A 171 9.45 -4.43 -4.72
C THR A 171 8.72 -5.76 -4.87
N VAL A 172 7.72 -6.01 -4.02
CA VAL A 172 7.06 -7.33 -3.89
C VAL A 172 5.64 -7.29 -4.45
N GLN A 173 5.31 -8.29 -5.28
CA GLN A 173 3.93 -8.58 -5.65
C GLN A 173 3.31 -9.62 -4.72
N TYR A 174 2.01 -9.51 -4.50
CA TYR A 174 1.22 -10.45 -3.71
C TYR A 174 -0.17 -10.59 -4.32
N ARG A 175 -0.83 -11.74 -4.12
CA ARG A 175 -2.18 -11.95 -4.68
C ARG A 175 -3.17 -10.92 -4.14
N LEU A 176 -4.05 -10.47 -5.03
CA LEU A 176 -5.05 -9.44 -4.77
C LEU A 176 -6.47 -10.00 -4.86
N GLY A 177 -7.43 -9.27 -4.29
CA GLY A 177 -8.84 -9.52 -4.44
C GLY A 177 -9.27 -10.93 -4.05
N ILE A 178 -10.08 -11.53 -4.93
CA ILE A 178 -10.59 -12.90 -4.75
C ILE A 178 -9.44 -13.91 -4.62
N PHE A 179 -8.34 -13.71 -5.35
CA PHE A 179 -7.21 -14.64 -5.35
C PHE A 179 -6.39 -14.59 -4.06
N GLY A 180 -6.33 -13.43 -3.41
CA GLY A 180 -5.50 -13.22 -2.22
C GLY A 180 -6.24 -13.26 -0.89
N PHE A 181 -7.55 -12.99 -0.88
CA PHE A 181 -8.25 -12.63 0.37
C PHE A 181 -9.67 -13.20 0.49
N LEU A 182 -10.20 -13.89 -0.53
CA LEU A 182 -11.48 -14.58 -0.37
C LEU A 182 -11.35 -15.68 0.69
N SER A 183 -12.39 -15.87 1.51
CA SER A 183 -12.40 -16.86 2.58
C SER A 183 -13.76 -17.47 2.79
N THR A 184 -13.81 -18.78 3.00
CA THR A 184 -14.99 -19.52 3.49
C THR A 184 -15.10 -19.50 5.01
N GLY A 185 -14.12 -18.93 5.73
CA GLY A 185 -14.06 -18.97 7.19
C GLY A 185 -13.66 -20.35 7.75
N ASP A 186 -13.22 -21.28 6.89
CA ASP A 186 -12.78 -22.61 7.27
C ASP A 186 -11.51 -23.02 6.52
N LYS A 187 -11.06 -24.27 6.74
CA LYS A 187 -9.81 -24.80 6.19
C LYS A 187 -9.78 -24.92 4.66
N HIS A 188 -10.92 -24.87 3.95
CA HIS A 188 -10.96 -25.09 2.51
C HIS A 188 -10.49 -23.85 1.74
N MET A 189 -10.77 -22.67 2.27
CA MET A 189 -10.27 -21.40 1.77
C MET A 189 -10.13 -20.44 2.96
N PRO A 190 -9.03 -20.51 3.72
CA PRO A 190 -8.89 -19.76 4.96
C PRO A 190 -8.81 -18.24 4.74
N GLY A 191 -8.40 -17.77 3.56
CA GLY A 191 -8.13 -16.36 3.29
C GLY A 191 -6.71 -15.95 3.67
N ASN A 192 -6.38 -14.66 3.51
CA ASN A 192 -5.07 -14.06 3.76
C ASN A 192 -3.89 -14.64 2.94
N GLN A 193 -4.16 -15.29 1.81
CA GLN A 193 -3.12 -15.75 0.88
C GLN A 193 -2.17 -14.63 0.48
N GLY A 194 -2.69 -13.41 0.22
CA GLY A 194 -1.87 -12.25 -0.10
C GLY A 194 -0.91 -11.83 1.03
N LEU A 195 -1.29 -12.00 2.31
CA LEU A 195 -0.38 -11.76 3.44
C LEU A 195 0.72 -12.82 3.49
N LEU A 196 0.35 -14.09 3.27
CA LEU A 196 1.29 -15.20 3.23
C LEU A 196 2.27 -15.09 2.06
N ASP A 197 1.85 -14.52 0.93
CA ASP A 197 2.72 -14.22 -0.21
C ASP A 197 3.82 -13.23 0.18
N VAL A 198 3.49 -12.16 0.91
CA VAL A 198 4.49 -11.22 1.42
C VAL A 198 5.45 -11.91 2.40
N VAL A 199 4.96 -12.77 3.28
CA VAL A 199 5.83 -13.59 4.16
C VAL A 199 6.77 -14.49 3.35
N ALA A 200 6.29 -15.12 2.28
CA ALA A 200 7.10 -15.94 1.40
C ALA A 200 8.17 -15.12 0.67
N ALA A 201 7.83 -13.90 0.20
CA ALA A 201 8.79 -12.99 -0.40
C ALA A 201 9.88 -12.56 0.59
N LEU A 202 9.53 -12.26 1.85
CA LEU A 202 10.52 -11.92 2.88
C LEU A 202 11.45 -13.11 3.19
N ARG A 203 10.92 -14.34 3.23
CA ARG A 203 11.75 -15.56 3.36
C ARG A 203 12.68 -15.73 2.16
N TRP A 204 12.21 -15.41 0.96
CA TRP A 204 13.05 -15.43 -0.24
C TRP A 204 14.18 -14.40 -0.15
N VAL A 205 13.88 -13.17 0.28
CA VAL A 205 14.87 -12.10 0.49
C VAL A 205 15.96 -12.57 1.46
N GLN A 206 15.57 -13.13 2.60
CA GLN A 206 16.51 -13.70 3.58
C GLN A 206 17.46 -14.74 2.97
N GLY A 207 16.94 -15.63 2.11
CA GLY A 207 17.74 -16.69 1.51
C GLY A 207 18.59 -16.28 0.31
N ASN A 208 18.31 -15.15 -0.35
CA ASN A 208 18.87 -14.85 -1.68
C ASN A 208 19.45 -13.45 -1.86
N ILE A 209 19.11 -12.47 -1.01
CA ILE A 209 19.44 -11.06 -1.28
C ILE A 209 20.95 -10.76 -1.23
N ALA A 210 21.72 -11.60 -0.53
CA ALA A 210 23.18 -11.51 -0.49
C ALA A 210 23.84 -11.60 -1.87
N SER A 211 23.25 -12.39 -2.79
CA SER A 211 23.73 -12.48 -4.19
C SER A 211 23.61 -11.16 -4.94
N PHE A 212 22.70 -10.29 -4.51
CA PHE A 212 22.47 -8.95 -5.07
C PHE A 212 23.16 -7.84 -4.26
N GLY A 213 24.02 -8.22 -3.31
CA GLY A 213 24.79 -7.28 -2.49
C GLY A 213 24.08 -6.76 -1.23
N GLY A 214 22.85 -7.22 -0.97
CA GLY A 214 22.11 -6.85 0.23
C GLY A 214 22.55 -7.64 1.48
N ASP A 215 22.34 -7.07 2.67
CA ASP A 215 22.51 -7.76 3.94
C ASP A 215 21.18 -8.40 4.36
N PRO A 216 21.08 -9.75 4.43
CA PRO A 216 19.88 -10.40 4.92
C PRO A 216 19.59 -10.07 6.40
N ASN A 217 20.55 -9.57 7.17
CA ASN A 217 20.35 -9.21 8.57
C ASN A 217 19.91 -7.76 8.77
N CYS A 218 19.90 -6.94 7.72
CA CYS A 218 19.50 -5.53 7.78
C CYS A 218 18.38 -5.28 6.77
N VAL A 219 17.17 -5.72 7.12
CA VAL A 219 15.99 -5.67 6.23
C VAL A 219 14.92 -4.76 6.81
N THR A 220 14.66 -3.65 6.12
CA THR A 220 13.54 -2.76 6.39
C THR A 220 12.35 -3.13 5.51
N ILE A 221 11.16 -3.27 6.06
CA ILE A 221 9.92 -3.41 5.28
C ILE A 221 9.14 -2.10 5.33
N PHE A 222 8.62 -1.65 4.19
CA PHE A 222 7.92 -0.38 4.11
C PHE A 222 6.82 -0.39 3.07
N GLY A 223 5.77 0.40 3.30
CA GLY A 223 4.63 0.44 2.39
C GLY A 223 3.69 1.61 2.62
N ASN A 224 2.91 1.93 1.58
CA ASN A 224 1.88 2.96 1.62
C ASN A 224 0.48 2.34 1.63
N SER A 225 -0.46 2.99 2.35
CA SER A 225 -1.87 2.59 2.39
C SER A 225 -2.03 1.16 2.91
N VAL A 226 -2.70 0.29 2.15
CA VAL A 226 -2.78 -1.14 2.46
C VAL A 226 -1.40 -1.80 2.59
N GLY A 227 -0.38 -1.35 1.84
CA GLY A 227 0.98 -1.87 2.04
C GLY A 227 1.52 -1.55 3.43
N GLY A 228 1.20 -0.36 3.94
CA GLY A 228 1.54 0.02 5.31
C GLY A 228 0.77 -0.79 6.34
N MET A 229 -0.51 -1.04 6.11
CA MET A 229 -1.32 -1.95 6.93
C MET A 229 -0.78 -3.39 6.95
N ILE A 230 -0.31 -3.92 5.81
CA ILE A 230 0.31 -5.25 5.73
C ILE A 230 1.56 -5.31 6.59
N VAL A 231 2.38 -4.26 6.57
CA VAL A 231 3.56 -4.23 7.43
C VAL A 231 3.18 -4.11 8.91
N SER A 232 2.18 -3.27 9.29
CA SER A 232 1.68 -3.24 10.68
C SER A 232 1.18 -4.63 11.12
N ALA A 233 0.50 -5.36 10.23
CA ALA A 233 0.07 -6.74 10.44
C ALA A 233 1.24 -7.71 10.63
N LEU A 234 2.30 -7.60 9.82
CA LEU A 234 3.51 -8.43 9.92
C LEU A 234 4.29 -8.15 11.20
N VAL A 235 4.37 -6.90 11.64
CA VAL A 235 4.97 -6.57 12.94
C VAL A 235 4.12 -7.12 14.07
N SER A 236 2.79 -7.11 13.94
CA SER A 236 1.90 -7.71 14.95
C SER A 236 1.91 -9.25 14.93
N TYR A 237 2.56 -9.90 13.97
CA TYR A 237 2.51 -11.35 13.79
C TYR A 237 3.46 -12.11 14.76
N PRO A 238 2.95 -12.98 15.64
CA PRO A 238 3.75 -13.56 16.71
C PRO A 238 4.50 -14.84 16.33
N GLN A 239 4.49 -15.31 15.08
CA GLN A 239 5.05 -16.63 14.72
C GLN A 239 6.59 -16.65 14.72
N ARG A 240 7.17 -16.61 15.91
CA ARG A 240 8.45 -17.25 16.25
C ARG A 240 8.16 -18.73 16.45
N SER A 241 8.22 -19.55 15.40
CA SER A 241 8.29 -20.99 15.61
C SER A 241 9.62 -21.31 16.31
N SER A 242 9.54 -21.99 17.44
CA SER A 242 10.60 -22.29 18.41
C SER A 242 11.70 -23.24 17.91
N ASN A 243 11.97 -23.31 16.60
CA ASN A 243 13.01 -24.17 16.01
C ASN A 243 13.89 -23.51 14.94
N CYS A 244 13.90 -22.18 14.82
CA CYS A 244 14.90 -21.46 14.02
C CYS A 244 15.44 -20.26 14.78
N SER A 245 16.64 -20.40 15.35
CA SER A 245 17.42 -19.32 15.95
C SER A 245 18.01 -18.45 14.85
N GLN A 246 17.37 -17.35 14.45
CA GLN A 246 18.04 -16.15 13.91
C GLN A 246 17.20 -14.90 14.25
N PRO A 247 17.80 -13.82 14.78
CA PRO A 247 17.07 -12.62 15.18
C PRO A 247 16.60 -11.82 13.96
N TYR A 248 15.29 -11.59 13.89
CA TYR A 248 14.69 -10.63 12.97
C TYR A 248 15.03 -9.20 13.44
N GLU A 249 15.91 -8.50 12.74
CA GLU A 249 15.93 -7.03 12.76
C GLU A 249 15.10 -6.53 11.58
N ILE A 250 13.78 -6.57 11.74
CA ILE A 250 12.84 -5.96 10.81
C ILE A 250 12.56 -4.55 11.33
N THR A 251 13.09 -3.52 10.69
CA THR A 251 12.60 -2.15 10.87
C THR A 251 11.39 -1.95 9.97
N ALA A 252 10.33 -1.32 10.48
CA ALA A 252 9.07 -1.14 9.74
C ALA A 252 8.80 0.35 9.48
N GLN A 253 8.41 0.73 8.25
CA GLN A 253 8.05 2.10 7.90
C GLN A 253 6.69 2.21 7.18
N ASN A 254 5.65 2.81 7.76
CA ASN A 254 4.29 2.72 7.18
C ASN A 254 3.34 3.91 7.34
N ARG A 255 2.31 3.87 6.50
CA ARG A 255 1.07 4.65 6.62
C ARG A 255 -0.11 3.70 6.73
N GLU A 256 -0.85 3.76 7.83
CA GLU A 256 -1.83 2.73 8.21
C GLU A 256 -3.22 3.01 7.66
N ARG A 257 -3.95 1.94 7.30
CA ARG A 257 -5.40 1.97 7.13
C ARG A 257 -6.00 1.01 8.16
N CYS A 258 -6.61 1.53 9.22
CA CYS A 258 -7.35 0.72 10.18
C CYS A 258 -8.76 1.32 10.29
N SER A 259 -9.79 0.48 10.22
CA SER A 259 -11.18 0.91 10.28
C SER A 259 -11.77 0.25 11.52
N GLY A 260 -12.07 1.05 12.54
CA GLY A 260 -12.58 0.60 13.83
C GLY A 260 -12.09 1.51 14.95
N SER A 261 -13.00 1.98 15.79
CA SER A 261 -12.73 2.91 16.90
C SER A 261 -12.14 2.24 18.15
N GLU A 262 -11.65 1.01 18.06
CA GLU A 262 -10.92 0.30 19.11
C GLU A 262 -9.88 -0.61 18.42
N GLY A 263 -8.61 -0.17 18.39
CA GLY A 263 -7.51 -0.95 17.83
C GLY A 263 -7.61 -1.26 16.33
N CYS A 264 -6.50 -1.62 15.71
CA CYS A 264 -6.58 -2.29 14.43
C CYS A 264 -7.35 -3.60 14.64
N VAL A 265 -8.47 -3.75 13.92
CA VAL A 265 -9.41 -4.88 13.92
C VAL A 265 -10.56 -4.72 14.91
N SER A 266 -11.70 -4.24 14.42
CA SER A 266 -12.96 -4.60 15.07
C SER A 266 -13.13 -6.12 14.98
N GLU A 267 -13.37 -6.74 16.14
CA GLU A 267 -13.53 -8.18 16.35
C GLU A 267 -14.66 -8.83 15.53
N ARG A 268 -15.39 -8.09 14.70
CA ARG A 268 -16.58 -8.59 13.98
C ARG A 268 -16.80 -7.97 12.61
N GLN A 269 -15.75 -7.80 11.80
CA GLN A 269 -15.98 -7.91 10.36
C GLN A 269 -16.21 -9.39 10.02
N HIS A 270 -17.42 -9.89 10.32
CA HIS A 270 -18.01 -10.92 9.49
C HIS A 270 -17.79 -10.47 8.05
N SER A 271 -16.99 -11.22 7.29
CA SER A 271 -16.85 -11.05 5.85
C SER A 271 -18.24 -10.99 5.24
N SER A 272 -18.77 -9.78 5.06
CA SER A 272 -20.10 -9.57 4.54
C SER A 272 -20.00 -9.16 3.07
N VAL A 273 -19.28 -9.98 2.30
CA VAL A 273 -19.91 -10.65 1.16
C VAL A 273 -19.64 -12.14 1.34
N CYS A 274 -20.72 -12.90 1.54
CA CYS A 274 -20.65 -14.34 1.62
C CYS A 274 -20.00 -14.86 0.33
N PRO A 275 -18.99 -15.76 0.37
CA PRO A 275 -18.51 -16.47 -0.82
C PRO A 275 -19.65 -17.03 -1.67
N GLN A 276 -20.79 -17.29 -1.03
CA GLN A 276 -22.04 -17.65 -1.67
C GLN A 276 -22.55 -16.63 -2.71
N THR A 277 -22.43 -15.32 -2.49
CA THR A 277 -22.90 -14.32 -3.47
C THR A 277 -22.05 -14.38 -4.75
N LEU A 278 -20.73 -14.49 -4.59
CA LEU A 278 -19.81 -14.74 -5.70
C LEU A 278 -20.08 -16.10 -6.36
N ALA A 279 -20.28 -17.14 -5.54
CA ALA A 279 -20.57 -18.47 -6.02
C ALA A 279 -21.87 -18.51 -6.82
N ASN A 280 -22.91 -17.80 -6.38
CA ASN A 280 -24.18 -17.66 -7.10
C ASN A 280 -23.99 -17.03 -8.47
N SER A 281 -23.20 -15.94 -8.60
CA SER A 281 -22.98 -15.30 -9.89
C SER A 281 -22.18 -16.15 -10.87
N LEU A 282 -21.38 -17.10 -10.37
CA LEU A 282 -20.55 -18.01 -11.17
C LEU A 282 -21.14 -19.41 -11.32
N GLY A 283 -22.33 -19.68 -10.78
CA GLY A 283 -22.94 -21.02 -10.80
C GLY A 283 -22.17 -22.06 -9.97
N CYS A 284 -21.48 -21.62 -8.93
CA CYS A 284 -20.71 -22.43 -7.97
C CYS A 284 -21.39 -22.57 -6.60
N SER A 285 -22.67 -22.20 -6.51
CA SER A 285 -23.44 -22.26 -5.26
C SER A 285 -23.43 -23.67 -4.67
N SER A 286 -22.87 -23.83 -3.48
CA SER A 286 -23.00 -25.07 -2.70
C SER A 286 -23.09 -24.75 -1.20
N VAL A 287 -23.77 -25.63 -0.46
CA VAL A 287 -23.78 -25.61 1.01
C VAL A 287 -22.43 -26.10 1.58
N SER A 288 -21.67 -26.88 0.80
CA SER A 288 -20.35 -27.38 1.18
C SER A 288 -19.25 -26.42 0.71
N SER A 289 -18.45 -25.91 1.65
CA SER A 289 -17.28 -25.09 1.34
C SER A 289 -16.30 -25.80 0.41
N ALA A 290 -16.14 -27.12 0.56
CA ALA A 290 -15.25 -27.91 -0.29
C ALA A 290 -15.73 -27.94 -1.75
N GLU A 291 -17.02 -28.15 -1.98
CA GLU A 291 -17.61 -28.16 -3.33
C GLU A 291 -17.60 -26.76 -3.96
N LEU A 292 -17.90 -25.72 -3.17
CA LEU A 292 -17.81 -24.33 -3.60
C LEU A 292 -16.38 -24.01 -4.07
N VAL A 293 -15.36 -24.31 -3.25
CA VAL A 293 -13.95 -24.06 -3.59
C VAL A 293 -13.55 -24.88 -4.81
N GLN A 294 -13.95 -26.15 -4.88
CA GLN A 294 -13.65 -26.99 -6.05
C GLN A 294 -14.25 -26.41 -7.34
N CYS A 295 -15.47 -25.87 -7.29
CA CYS A 295 -16.07 -25.20 -8.45
C CYS A 295 -15.33 -23.91 -8.81
N LEU A 296 -14.96 -23.07 -7.84
CA LEU A 296 -14.20 -21.84 -8.09
C LEU A 296 -12.80 -22.12 -8.69
N LEU A 297 -12.17 -23.24 -8.31
CA LEU A 297 -10.90 -23.68 -8.90
C LEU A 297 -11.02 -24.03 -10.38
N GLN A 298 -12.21 -24.44 -10.86
CA GLN A 298 -12.46 -24.73 -12.28
C GLN A 298 -12.78 -23.48 -13.12
N LYS A 299 -12.97 -22.31 -12.50
CA LYS A 299 -13.26 -21.06 -13.24
C LYS A 299 -11.99 -20.49 -13.86
N GLU A 300 -12.13 -19.81 -14.99
CA GLU A 300 -11.04 -19.01 -15.53
C GLU A 300 -10.76 -17.81 -14.62
N GLY A 301 -9.48 -17.43 -14.49
CA GLY A 301 -9.10 -16.29 -13.67
C GLY A 301 -9.80 -14.99 -14.09
N LYS A 302 -10.04 -14.80 -15.39
CA LYS A 302 -10.75 -13.63 -15.91
C LYS A 302 -12.20 -13.55 -15.39
N ASP A 303 -12.89 -14.68 -15.29
CA ASP A 303 -14.28 -14.72 -14.79
C ASP A 303 -14.33 -14.34 -13.31
N LEU A 304 -13.41 -14.86 -12.51
CA LEU A 304 -13.27 -14.48 -11.10
C LEU A 304 -12.96 -12.98 -10.97
N ASN A 305 -12.02 -12.48 -11.77
CA ASN A 305 -11.62 -11.08 -11.76
C ASN A 305 -12.79 -10.13 -12.09
N ASN A 306 -13.63 -10.48 -13.06
CA ASN A 306 -14.81 -9.70 -13.43
C ASN A 306 -15.84 -9.56 -12.29
N GLN A 307 -15.82 -10.47 -11.31
CA GLN A 307 -16.69 -10.45 -10.14
C GLN A 307 -16.10 -9.67 -8.95
N GLN A 308 -14.87 -9.19 -9.03
CA GLN A 308 -14.20 -8.51 -7.91
C GLN A 308 -14.99 -7.30 -7.39
N LYS A 309 -15.69 -6.57 -8.27
CA LYS A 309 -16.58 -5.45 -7.90
C LYS A 309 -17.78 -5.83 -7.04
N ASN A 310 -18.18 -7.10 -7.06
CA ASN A 310 -19.32 -7.64 -6.31
C ASN A 310 -18.91 -8.23 -4.96
N VAL A 311 -17.60 -8.23 -4.64
CA VAL A 311 -17.06 -8.86 -3.43
C VAL A 311 -16.41 -7.79 -2.56
N LYS A 312 -16.81 -7.75 -1.28
CA LYS A 312 -16.12 -6.96 -0.27
C LYS A 312 -14.87 -7.71 0.17
N ILE A 313 -13.71 -7.16 -0.17
CA ILE A 313 -12.41 -7.73 0.17
C ILE A 313 -11.89 -7.08 1.45
N SER A 314 -11.54 -7.91 2.42
CA SER A 314 -10.78 -7.53 3.62
C SER A 314 -9.79 -8.64 3.95
N TYR A 315 -8.77 -8.32 4.75
CA TYR A 315 -8.05 -9.37 5.49
C TYR A 315 -8.92 -9.83 6.66
N ILE A 316 -8.62 -11.01 7.19
CA ILE A 316 -9.43 -11.66 8.23
C ILE A 316 -8.55 -11.97 9.43
N SER A 317 -9.07 -11.74 10.64
CA SER A 317 -8.43 -12.22 11.86
C SER A 317 -8.78 -13.70 12.03
N ASN A 318 -7.87 -14.60 11.65
CA ASN A 318 -8.03 -16.05 11.81
C ASN A 318 -6.70 -16.71 12.20
N ASP A 319 -6.76 -17.92 12.72
CA ASP A 319 -5.58 -18.65 13.23
C ASP A 319 -4.50 -18.93 12.16
N SER A 320 -4.81 -18.78 10.87
CA SER A 320 -3.84 -18.97 9.78
C SER A 320 -2.78 -17.87 9.72
N PHE A 321 -3.11 -16.66 10.20
CA PHE A 321 -2.20 -15.51 10.21
C PHE A 321 -2.25 -14.70 11.51
N PHE A 322 -3.33 -14.73 12.28
CA PHE A 322 -3.42 -14.05 13.57
C PHE A 322 -3.90 -15.07 14.61
N PRO A 323 -3.01 -15.61 15.46
CA PRO A 323 -3.41 -16.62 16.44
C PRO A 323 -4.33 -16.04 17.54
N GLN A 324 -4.44 -14.72 17.62
CA GLN A 324 -5.36 -13.94 18.46
C GLN A 324 -5.73 -12.66 17.70
N SER A 325 -6.80 -11.96 18.12
CA SER A 325 -7.15 -10.68 17.51
C SER A 325 -5.98 -9.69 17.59
N PRO A 326 -5.71 -8.89 16.53
CA PRO A 326 -4.62 -7.90 16.57
C PRO A 326 -4.74 -6.91 17.72
N GLU A 327 -5.95 -6.50 18.10
CA GLU A 327 -6.19 -5.68 19.30
C GLU A 327 -5.62 -6.33 20.57
N LYS A 328 -5.86 -7.63 20.75
CA LYS A 328 -5.32 -8.39 21.88
C LYS A 328 -3.80 -8.52 21.82
N LEU A 329 -3.24 -8.76 20.62
CA LEU A 329 -1.79 -8.80 20.43
C LEU A 329 -1.13 -7.46 20.80
N LEU A 330 -1.76 -6.35 20.42
CA LEU A 330 -1.28 -5.00 20.73
C LEU A 330 -1.40 -4.67 22.22
N THR A 331 -2.56 -4.96 22.83
CA THR A 331 -2.83 -4.69 24.25
C THR A 331 -1.95 -5.54 25.17
N GLU A 332 -1.75 -6.82 24.83
CA GLU A 332 -0.88 -7.73 25.58
C GLU A 332 0.61 -7.58 25.22
N LYS A 333 0.94 -6.66 24.30
CA LYS A 333 2.31 -6.39 23.83
C LYS A 333 3.01 -7.65 23.30
N LYS A 334 2.27 -8.53 22.64
CA LYS A 334 2.73 -9.82 22.08
C LYS A 334 3.23 -9.66 20.64
N PHE A 335 4.16 -8.74 20.43
CA PHE A 335 4.79 -8.46 19.14
C PHE A 335 6.26 -8.05 19.36
N PRO A 336 7.16 -8.21 18.38
CA PRO A 336 8.55 -7.82 18.51
C PRO A 336 8.71 -6.30 18.63
N THR A 337 9.56 -5.88 19.56
CA THR A 337 10.01 -4.49 19.66
C THR A 337 11.03 -4.22 18.57
N VAL A 338 10.68 -3.34 17.63
CA VAL A 338 11.53 -2.93 16.50
C VAL A 338 11.39 -1.43 16.24
N PRO A 339 12.43 -0.75 15.72
CA PRO A 339 12.27 0.64 15.29
C PRO A 339 11.17 0.77 14.23
N TYR A 340 10.32 1.79 14.39
CA TYR A 340 9.16 2.02 13.54
C TYR A 340 9.04 3.48 13.12
N LEU A 341 8.93 3.74 11.82
CA LEU A 341 8.65 5.07 11.28
C LEU A 341 7.24 5.06 10.68
N LEU A 342 6.35 5.92 11.13
CA LEU A 342 4.99 5.97 10.59
C LEU A 342 4.46 7.37 10.43
N GLY A 343 3.43 7.53 9.61
CA GLY A 343 2.84 8.85 9.40
C GLY A 343 1.64 8.86 8.48
N VAL A 344 1.12 10.07 8.30
CA VAL A 344 -0.07 10.36 7.50
C VAL A 344 0.18 11.56 6.59
N ASN A 345 -0.74 11.82 5.67
CA ASN A 345 -0.75 13.07 4.93
C ASN A 345 -1.84 13.98 5.49
N ASN A 346 -1.66 15.30 5.39
CA ASN A 346 -2.62 16.25 5.98
C ASN A 346 -3.98 16.33 5.25
N HIS A 347 -4.21 15.52 4.22
CA HIS A 347 -5.47 15.46 3.48
C HIS A 347 -5.71 14.07 2.86
N GLU A 348 -5.69 13.02 3.70
CA GLU A 348 -5.89 11.61 3.34
C GLU A 348 -7.06 11.32 2.41
N ILE A 349 -8.20 11.98 2.61
CA ILE A 349 -9.41 11.79 1.80
C ILE A 349 -9.64 13.03 0.91
N GLY A 350 -8.56 13.63 0.42
CA GLY A 350 -8.63 14.87 -0.33
C GLY A 350 -9.35 14.72 -1.66
N TRP A 351 -8.83 13.90 -2.57
CA TRP A 351 -9.42 13.80 -3.91
C TRP A 351 -9.35 12.40 -4.51
N LEU A 352 -8.19 11.74 -4.40
CA LEU A 352 -7.96 10.43 -5.01
C LEU A 352 -8.99 9.40 -4.50
N MET A 353 -9.12 9.27 -3.18
CA MET A 353 -10.04 8.29 -2.59
C MET A 353 -11.51 8.60 -2.91
N LEU A 354 -11.89 9.88 -2.90
CA LEU A 354 -13.25 10.32 -3.25
C LEU A 354 -13.61 10.04 -4.70
N LYS A 355 -12.67 10.23 -5.64
CA LYS A 355 -12.84 9.86 -7.06
C LYS A 355 -12.94 8.35 -7.21
N VAL A 356 -12.06 7.58 -6.57
CA VAL A 356 -12.07 6.10 -6.64
C VAL A 356 -13.37 5.50 -6.10
N TRP A 357 -14.00 6.14 -5.12
CA TRP A 357 -15.29 5.72 -4.56
C TRP A 357 -16.51 6.32 -5.28
N ASN A 358 -16.30 7.14 -6.31
CA ASN A 358 -17.36 7.83 -7.05
C ASN A 358 -18.30 8.65 -6.13
N ILE A 359 -17.71 9.34 -5.15
CA ILE A 359 -18.46 10.19 -4.21
C ILE A 359 -18.12 11.67 -4.34
N LEU A 360 -17.03 12.05 -5.03
CA LEU A 360 -16.59 13.45 -5.10
C LEU A 360 -17.69 14.42 -5.59
N GLU A 361 -18.39 14.06 -6.66
CA GLU A 361 -19.45 14.91 -7.25
C GLU A 361 -20.65 15.08 -6.29
N LYS A 362 -20.93 14.05 -5.47
CA LYS A 362 -21.98 14.12 -4.45
C LYS A 362 -21.64 15.10 -3.32
N LEU A 363 -20.37 15.49 -3.19
CA LEU A 363 -19.89 16.38 -2.12
C LEU A 363 -19.89 17.86 -2.52
N GLU A 364 -20.20 18.22 -3.77
CA GLU A 364 -20.11 19.61 -4.24
C GLU A 364 -21.25 20.50 -3.74
N HIS A 365 -22.39 19.90 -3.36
CA HIS A 365 -23.60 20.62 -2.95
C HIS A 365 -24.27 20.03 -1.69
N LEU A 366 -23.47 19.62 -0.71
CA LEU A 366 -24.00 19.02 0.52
C LEU A 366 -24.76 20.03 1.39
N SER A 367 -25.92 19.62 1.86
CA SER A 367 -26.53 20.04 3.13
C SER A 367 -25.96 19.23 4.30
N ARG A 368 -26.22 19.68 5.53
CA ARG A 368 -25.81 18.96 6.74
C ARG A 368 -26.46 17.58 6.83
N GLU A 369 -27.71 17.47 6.41
CA GLU A 369 -28.47 16.23 6.38
C GLU A 369 -27.86 15.24 5.38
N GLU A 370 -27.50 15.69 4.18
CA GLU A 370 -26.83 14.85 3.19
C GLU A 370 -25.44 14.43 3.66
N LEU A 371 -24.71 15.30 4.38
CA LEU A 371 -23.42 14.94 4.98
C LEU A 371 -23.57 13.80 5.99
N LEU A 372 -24.62 13.84 6.83
CA LEU A 372 -24.90 12.75 7.76
C LEU A 372 -25.22 11.45 7.02
N GLU A 373 -26.05 11.51 5.98
CA GLU A 373 -26.43 10.31 5.20
C GLU A 373 -25.24 9.68 4.48
N ILE A 374 -24.36 10.47 3.87
CA ILE A 374 -23.16 9.93 3.22
C ILE A 374 -22.13 9.40 4.22
N SER A 375 -22.13 9.94 5.45
CA SER A 375 -21.25 9.47 6.54
C SER A 375 -21.79 8.23 7.25
N ARG A 376 -23.11 7.98 7.20
CA ARG A 376 -23.79 6.88 7.90
C ARG A 376 -23.15 5.51 7.68
N PRO A 377 -22.75 5.08 6.47
CA PRO A 377 -22.11 3.77 6.29
C PRO A 377 -20.78 3.65 7.05
N PHE A 378 -19.98 4.72 7.07
CA PHE A 378 -18.70 4.75 7.79
C PHE A 378 -18.93 4.71 9.30
N LEU A 379 -19.84 5.54 9.81
CA LEU A 379 -20.19 5.57 11.24
C LEU A 379 -20.80 4.25 11.72
N THR A 380 -21.63 3.62 10.88
CA THR A 380 -22.19 2.28 11.16
C THR A 380 -21.10 1.23 11.26
N SER A 381 -20.07 1.29 10.40
CA SER A 381 -18.94 0.34 10.46
C SER A 381 -18.08 0.46 11.72
N MET A 382 -18.22 1.57 12.45
CA MET A 382 -17.61 1.84 13.75
C MET A 382 -18.60 1.67 14.91
N GLU A 383 -19.76 1.05 14.65
CA GLU A 383 -20.79 0.77 15.66
C GLU A 383 -21.35 2.02 16.37
N VAL A 384 -21.27 3.19 15.74
CA VAL A 384 -21.88 4.41 16.26
C VAL A 384 -23.41 4.30 16.12
N PRO A 385 -24.20 4.40 17.21
CA PRO A 385 -25.65 4.38 17.11
C PRO A 385 -26.19 5.54 16.25
N PRO A 386 -27.23 5.32 15.43
CA PRO A 386 -27.82 6.37 14.58
C PRO A 386 -28.16 7.68 15.32
N GLU A 387 -28.61 7.59 16.57
CA GLU A 387 -28.97 8.73 17.42
C GLU A 387 -27.76 9.55 17.88
N ILE A 388 -26.56 8.96 17.86
CA ILE A 388 -25.30 9.60 18.24
C ILE A 388 -24.55 10.14 17.02
N MET A 389 -24.83 9.64 15.82
CA MET A 389 -24.16 10.09 14.59
C MET A 389 -24.20 11.63 14.37
N PRO A 390 -25.29 12.37 14.66
CA PRO A 390 -25.29 13.83 14.54
C PRO A 390 -24.21 14.52 15.40
N LEU A 391 -23.92 13.98 16.60
CA LEU A 391 -22.87 14.52 17.47
C LEU A 391 -21.48 14.34 16.85
N VAL A 392 -21.27 13.28 16.08
CA VAL A 392 -20.03 13.10 15.31
C VAL A 392 -19.93 14.13 14.19
N ILE A 393 -21.02 14.41 13.48
CA ILE A 393 -21.02 15.45 12.44
C ILE A 393 -20.73 16.83 13.03
N ASP A 394 -21.32 17.15 14.18
CA ASP A 394 -21.11 18.44 14.87
C ASP A 394 -19.68 18.61 15.41
N GLU A 395 -18.96 17.52 15.69
CA GLU A 395 -17.53 17.59 16.01
C GLU A 395 -16.72 18.11 14.81
N TYR A 396 -17.13 17.80 13.58
CA TYR A 396 -16.43 18.17 12.35
C TYR A 396 -16.92 19.45 11.69
N LEU A 397 -18.06 20.00 12.13
CA LEU A 397 -18.70 21.15 11.50
C LEU A 397 -18.97 22.29 12.48
N ASP A 398 -18.62 23.50 12.05
CA ASP A 398 -19.03 24.73 12.73
C ASP A 398 -20.46 25.13 12.32
N LYS A 399 -21.12 25.92 13.18
CA LYS A 399 -22.46 26.46 12.86
C LYS A 399 -22.38 27.41 11.66
N GLY A 400 -23.23 27.20 10.66
CA GLY A 400 -23.30 28.05 9.47
C GLY A 400 -22.25 27.74 8.39
N SER A 401 -21.63 26.56 8.42
CA SER A 401 -20.71 26.10 7.37
C SER A 401 -21.33 26.13 5.98
N ASP A 402 -20.53 26.53 4.99
CA ASP A 402 -20.87 26.48 3.57
C ASP A 402 -20.57 25.08 2.97
N ALA A 403 -20.97 24.86 1.71
CA ALA A 403 -20.75 23.56 1.04
C ALA A 403 -19.25 23.14 0.96
N PRO A 404 -18.28 24.04 0.67
CA PRO A 404 -16.86 23.73 0.81
C PRO A 404 -16.44 23.25 2.21
N ALA A 405 -16.91 23.90 3.27
CA ALA A 405 -16.64 23.48 4.64
C ALA A 405 -17.30 22.13 4.94
N MET A 406 -18.50 21.84 4.42
CA MET A 406 -19.14 20.52 4.54
C MET A 406 -18.38 19.41 3.84
N ARG A 407 -17.88 19.66 2.63
CA ARG A 407 -16.97 18.73 1.95
C ARG A 407 -15.72 18.48 2.79
N TYR A 408 -15.08 19.55 3.29
CA TYR A 408 -13.86 19.41 4.09
C TYR A 408 -14.10 18.65 5.39
N ALA A 409 -15.23 18.88 6.06
CA ALA A 409 -15.64 18.13 7.24
C ALA A 409 -15.80 16.63 6.96
N PHE A 410 -16.42 16.26 5.83
CA PHE A 410 -16.49 14.87 5.39
C PHE A 410 -15.09 14.27 5.18
N GLN A 411 -14.22 15.01 4.49
CA GLN A 411 -12.85 14.57 4.18
C GLN A 411 -12.05 14.33 5.44
N GLU A 412 -12.12 15.24 6.41
CA GLU A 412 -11.46 15.11 7.71
C GLU A 412 -12.07 13.97 8.53
N LEU A 413 -13.40 13.83 8.57
CA LEU A 413 -14.08 12.74 9.28
C LEU A 413 -13.61 11.36 8.79
N VAL A 414 -13.65 11.15 7.48
CA VAL A 414 -13.24 9.87 6.90
C VAL A 414 -11.72 9.70 6.97
N GLY A 415 -10.94 10.77 6.78
CA GLY A 415 -9.48 10.73 6.89
C GLY A 415 -9.01 10.37 8.30
N ASP A 416 -9.61 10.99 9.31
CA ASP A 416 -9.29 10.74 10.71
C ASP A 416 -9.64 9.29 11.10
N THR A 417 -10.81 8.81 10.72
CA THR A 417 -11.32 7.48 11.11
C THR A 417 -10.64 6.32 10.38
N VAL A 418 -10.16 6.54 9.15
CA VAL A 418 -9.56 5.49 8.32
C VAL A 418 -8.03 5.44 8.45
N PHE A 419 -7.38 6.59 8.69
CA PHE A 419 -5.91 6.70 8.64
C PHE A 419 -5.32 7.31 9.91
N VAL A 420 -5.75 8.53 10.29
CA VAL A 420 -5.03 9.32 11.29
C VAL A 420 -5.16 8.76 12.69
N ILE A 421 -6.37 8.59 13.20
CA ILE A 421 -6.61 8.10 14.56
C ILE A 421 -6.02 6.71 14.77
N PRO A 422 -6.21 5.74 13.86
CA PRO A 422 -5.59 4.45 14.03
C PRO A 422 -4.05 4.49 14.02
N THR A 423 -3.44 5.30 13.13
CA THR A 423 -1.97 5.49 13.11
C THR A 423 -1.47 6.01 14.47
N LEU A 424 -2.20 6.97 15.07
CA LEU A 424 -1.86 7.50 16.38
C LEU A 424 -2.02 6.46 17.49
N ILE A 425 -3.10 5.66 17.47
CA ILE A 425 -3.31 4.57 18.44
C ILE A 425 -2.20 3.52 18.33
N PHE A 426 -1.87 3.07 17.12
CA PHE A 426 -0.81 2.10 16.90
C PHE A 426 0.55 2.64 17.33
N SER A 427 0.86 3.91 17.05
CA SER A 427 2.09 4.56 17.51
C SER A 427 2.24 4.52 19.04
N LYS A 428 1.12 4.64 19.78
CA LYS A 428 1.10 4.53 21.24
C LYS A 428 1.34 3.10 21.70
N HIS A 429 0.70 2.10 21.07
CA HIS A 429 0.98 0.70 21.39
C HIS A 429 2.45 0.32 21.17
N LEU A 430 3.06 0.79 20.08
CA LEU A 430 4.48 0.62 19.81
C LEU A 430 5.35 1.27 20.90
N GLN A 431 5.05 2.52 21.26
CA GLN A 431 5.77 3.25 22.30
C GLN A 431 5.64 2.53 23.66
N ASP A 432 4.43 2.09 24.03
CA ASP A 432 4.15 1.38 25.27
C ASP A 432 4.86 0.02 25.34
N ALA A 433 5.14 -0.60 24.19
CA ALA A 433 5.95 -1.81 24.06
C ALA A 433 7.46 -1.55 24.02
N GLY A 434 7.89 -0.29 24.10
CA GLY A 434 9.29 0.12 24.14
C GLY A 434 9.96 0.26 22.77
N SER A 435 9.20 0.26 21.67
CA SER A 435 9.77 0.45 20.32
C SER A 435 10.22 1.90 20.12
N PRO A 436 11.37 2.14 19.45
CA PRO A 436 11.69 3.46 18.93
C PRO A 436 10.69 3.85 17.84
N VAL A 437 9.93 4.93 18.06
CA VAL A 437 8.87 5.37 17.12
C VAL A 437 9.20 6.75 16.58
N PHE A 438 9.08 6.95 15.26
CA PHE A 438 9.20 8.24 14.60
C PHE A 438 7.91 8.54 13.82
N LEU A 439 7.22 9.61 14.20
CA LEU A 439 5.95 10.01 13.60
C LEU A 439 6.16 11.17 12.60
N TYR A 440 5.44 11.16 11.47
CA TYR A 440 5.36 12.31 10.57
C TYR A 440 3.94 12.65 10.10
N GLU A 441 3.76 13.89 9.67
CA GLU A 441 2.66 14.33 8.80
C GLU A 441 3.24 14.96 7.54
N PHE A 442 2.93 14.41 6.37
CA PHE A 442 3.33 14.99 5.08
C PHE A 442 2.32 16.06 4.65
N GLN A 443 2.80 17.26 4.39
CA GLN A 443 1.98 18.46 4.19
C GLN A 443 2.17 19.13 2.82
N HIS A 444 3.11 18.65 2.00
CA HIS A 444 3.41 19.26 0.71
C HIS A 444 2.41 18.85 -0.38
N THR A 445 1.87 19.84 -1.09
CA THR A 445 1.05 19.62 -2.29
C THR A 445 1.98 19.55 -3.51
N PRO A 446 2.11 18.39 -4.18
CA PRO A 446 2.98 18.25 -5.34
C PRO A 446 2.55 19.19 -6.48
N SER A 447 3.49 19.84 -7.16
CA SER A 447 3.21 20.75 -8.28
C SER A 447 2.50 20.06 -9.45
N SER A 448 2.67 18.73 -9.62
CA SER A 448 1.93 17.93 -10.61
C SER A 448 0.42 17.98 -10.41
N PHE A 449 -0.06 18.23 -9.19
CA PHE A 449 -1.49 18.25 -8.89
C PHE A 449 -2.22 19.33 -9.68
N ALA A 450 -1.56 20.46 -9.99
CA ALA A 450 -2.16 21.54 -10.76
C ALA A 450 -2.70 21.10 -12.14
N LYS A 451 -2.24 19.96 -12.68
CA LYS A 451 -2.69 19.42 -13.96
C LYS A 451 -4.02 18.67 -13.91
N PHE A 452 -4.39 18.10 -12.75
CA PHE A 452 -5.52 17.16 -12.66
C PHE A 452 -6.30 17.18 -11.35
N LYS A 453 -5.83 17.88 -10.31
CA LYS A 453 -6.53 18.03 -9.03
C LYS A 453 -6.96 19.50 -8.81
N PRO A 454 -8.11 19.73 -8.16
CA PRO A 454 -8.50 21.07 -7.72
C PRO A 454 -7.49 21.69 -6.76
N SER A 455 -7.38 23.02 -6.76
CA SER A 455 -6.41 23.78 -5.95
C SER A 455 -6.62 23.67 -4.43
N TRP A 456 -7.81 23.28 -3.98
CA TRP A 456 -8.11 23.06 -2.56
C TRP A 456 -7.54 21.75 -2.02
N VAL A 457 -7.03 20.86 -2.89
CA VAL A 457 -6.41 19.60 -2.48
C VAL A 457 -5.01 19.87 -1.92
N LYS A 458 -4.81 19.56 -0.63
CA LYS A 458 -3.50 19.57 0.03
C LYS A 458 -2.70 18.29 -0.27
N ALA A 459 -1.91 17.77 0.69
CA ALA A 459 -1.22 16.49 0.54
C ALA A 459 -2.23 15.33 0.58
N ASP A 460 -2.67 14.92 -0.60
CA ASP A 460 -3.66 13.86 -0.81
C ASP A 460 -3.09 12.45 -0.55
N HIS A 461 -3.92 11.43 -0.55
CA HIS A 461 -3.47 10.05 -0.34
C HIS A 461 -2.36 9.62 -1.31
N GLY A 462 -1.21 9.20 -0.77
CA GLY A 462 -0.09 8.65 -1.53
C GLY A 462 0.86 9.70 -2.13
N SER A 463 0.61 10.99 -1.87
CA SER A 463 1.42 12.10 -2.38
C SER A 463 2.89 12.03 -1.99
N GLU A 464 3.21 11.37 -0.88
CA GLU A 464 4.55 11.22 -0.33
C GLU A 464 5.35 10.11 -1.04
N SER A 465 4.67 9.10 -1.60
CA SER A 465 5.32 7.91 -2.18
C SER A 465 6.27 8.26 -3.35
N PRO A 466 5.92 9.14 -4.30
CA PRO A 466 6.85 9.63 -5.31
C PRO A 466 8.08 10.33 -4.73
N PHE A 467 8.00 11.00 -3.58
CA PHE A 467 9.15 11.66 -2.97
C PHE A 467 10.08 10.67 -2.28
N VAL A 468 9.52 9.68 -1.58
CA VAL A 468 10.27 8.60 -0.91
C VAL A 468 10.96 7.69 -1.92
N LEU A 469 10.33 7.37 -3.04
CA LEU A 469 10.88 6.47 -4.06
C LEU A 469 11.69 7.21 -5.15
N GLY A 470 11.81 8.53 -5.07
CA GLY A 470 12.64 9.33 -5.98
C GLY A 470 12.03 9.54 -7.37
N GLY A 471 10.71 9.62 -7.46
CA GLY A 471 9.92 9.94 -8.65
C GLY A 471 10.43 11.12 -9.50
N PRO A 472 10.89 12.24 -8.90
CA PRO A 472 11.52 13.33 -9.66
C PRO A 472 12.78 12.96 -10.44
N PHE A 473 13.43 11.84 -10.07
CA PHE A 473 14.71 11.41 -10.62
C PHE A 473 14.59 10.22 -11.57
N LEU A 474 13.37 9.72 -11.81
CA LEU A 474 13.15 8.62 -12.75
C LEU A 474 13.35 9.07 -14.20
N THR A 475 13.98 8.20 -14.99
CA THR A 475 14.22 8.40 -16.42
C THR A 475 13.01 7.99 -17.26
N ASP A 476 12.28 6.95 -16.85
CA ASP A 476 11.02 6.54 -17.44
C ASP A 476 9.86 7.40 -16.92
N GLU A 477 9.43 8.38 -17.73
CA GLU A 477 8.30 9.26 -17.40
C GLU A 477 6.93 8.59 -17.50
N SER A 478 6.86 7.36 -18.01
CA SER A 478 5.61 6.58 -18.03
C SER A 478 5.36 5.82 -16.73
N ASN A 479 6.35 5.79 -15.83
CA ASN A 479 6.24 5.14 -14.53
C ASN A 479 5.19 5.84 -13.64
N PHE A 480 4.48 5.06 -12.82
CA PHE A 480 3.43 5.55 -11.92
C PHE A 480 3.93 6.62 -10.92
N LEU A 481 5.18 6.52 -10.50
CA LEU A 481 5.79 7.43 -9.54
C LEU A 481 6.50 8.61 -10.20
N ALA A 482 6.66 8.61 -11.53
CA ALA A 482 7.43 9.62 -12.22
C ALA A 482 6.79 11.00 -12.06
N PHE A 483 7.64 11.96 -11.66
CA PHE A 483 7.24 13.33 -11.44
C PHE A 483 8.25 14.28 -12.11
N PRO A 484 8.35 14.27 -13.46
CA PRO A 484 9.42 14.95 -14.18
C PRO A 484 9.35 16.48 -14.07
N GLU A 485 8.16 17.04 -13.85
CA GLU A 485 7.93 18.47 -13.67
C GLU A 485 8.25 19.02 -12.26
N ALA A 486 8.80 18.19 -11.36
CA ALA A 486 9.14 18.61 -10.00
C ALA A 486 10.04 19.85 -9.98
N THR A 487 9.72 20.82 -9.12
CA THR A 487 10.57 22.00 -8.90
C THR A 487 11.90 21.63 -8.23
N GLU A 488 12.87 22.54 -8.20
CA GLU A 488 14.13 22.28 -7.50
C GLU A 488 13.95 22.09 -5.98
N GLU A 489 12.99 22.79 -5.38
CA GLU A 489 12.60 22.61 -3.98
C GLU A 489 11.96 21.23 -3.75
N GLU A 490 11.15 20.75 -4.69
CA GLU A 490 10.54 19.41 -4.62
C GLU A 490 11.57 18.29 -4.82
N LYS A 491 12.54 18.49 -5.73
CA LYS A 491 13.69 17.60 -5.86
C LYS A 491 14.52 17.59 -4.58
N GLN A 492 14.71 18.74 -3.93
CA GLN A 492 15.41 18.81 -2.65
C GLN A 492 14.63 18.13 -1.53
N LEU A 493 13.31 18.28 -1.49
CA LEU A 493 12.43 17.55 -0.58
C LEU A 493 12.56 16.03 -0.79
N SER A 494 12.50 15.56 -2.03
CA SER A 494 12.66 14.13 -2.35
C SER A 494 14.04 13.60 -1.94
N ARG A 495 15.13 14.32 -2.22
CA ARG A 495 16.48 13.94 -1.73
C ARG A 495 16.52 13.82 -0.21
N THR A 496 15.91 14.77 0.50
CA THR A 496 15.87 14.79 1.96
C THR A 496 15.09 13.59 2.50
N MET A 497 13.92 13.30 1.92
CA MET A 497 13.11 12.14 2.31
C MET A 497 13.82 10.82 2.00
N MET A 498 14.38 10.64 0.79
CA MET A 498 15.17 9.44 0.46
C MET A 498 16.29 9.22 1.48
N ALA A 499 17.03 10.28 1.85
CA ALA A 499 18.09 10.19 2.83
C ALA A 499 17.60 9.85 4.24
N GLN A 500 16.48 10.41 4.70
CA GLN A 500 15.91 10.07 6.02
C GLN A 500 15.40 8.62 6.05
N TRP A 501 14.76 8.15 4.97
CA TRP A 501 14.25 6.79 4.85
C TRP A 501 15.37 5.76 4.81
N THR A 502 16.43 6.01 4.04
CA THR A 502 17.59 5.10 3.99
C THR A 502 18.43 5.17 5.26
N GLN A 503 18.58 6.34 5.88
CA GLN A 503 19.25 6.48 7.17
C GLN A 503 18.54 5.67 8.27
N PHE A 504 17.20 5.67 8.26
CA PHE A 504 16.42 4.78 9.12
C PHE A 504 16.64 3.30 8.77
N ALA A 505 16.71 2.94 7.49
CA ALA A 505 17.02 1.57 7.10
C ALA A 505 18.41 1.11 7.59
N HIS A 506 19.39 2.01 7.57
CA HIS A 506 20.74 1.76 8.07
C HIS A 506 20.84 1.63 9.60
N THR A 507 20.05 2.39 10.36
CA THR A 507 20.33 2.62 11.79
C THR A 507 19.12 2.52 12.73
N GLY A 508 17.92 2.35 12.19
CA GLY A 508 16.67 2.47 12.95
C GLY A 508 16.33 3.89 13.40
N ASN A 509 17.06 4.91 12.92
CA ASN A 509 16.86 6.32 13.25
C ASN A 509 16.95 7.17 11.97
N PRO A 510 15.96 8.02 11.65
CA PRO A 510 15.98 8.80 10.40
C PRO A 510 16.90 10.04 10.46
N ASN A 511 17.53 10.33 11.60
CA ASN A 511 18.41 11.47 11.77
C ASN A 511 19.80 11.23 11.19
N GLY A 512 20.37 12.24 10.53
CA GLY A 512 21.70 12.20 9.93
C GLY A 512 22.28 13.60 9.73
N LYS A 513 23.57 13.67 9.37
CA LYS A 513 24.26 14.96 9.18
C LYS A 513 23.61 15.75 8.04
N GLY A 514 23.22 16.99 8.32
CA GLY A 514 22.59 17.88 7.33
C GLY A 514 21.11 17.57 7.03
N LEU A 515 20.52 16.59 7.72
CA LEU A 515 19.09 16.31 7.64
C LEU A 515 18.32 17.09 8.71
N PRO A 516 17.05 17.44 8.44
CA PRO A 516 16.16 17.99 9.46
C PRO A 516 16.06 17.05 10.66
N SER A 517 16.07 17.62 11.86
CA SER A 517 15.87 16.86 13.09
C SER A 517 14.48 16.20 13.07
N TRP A 518 14.44 14.93 13.39
CA TRP A 518 13.22 14.13 13.50
C TRP A 518 13.15 13.53 14.91
N PRO A 519 12.32 14.09 15.80
CA PRO A 519 12.24 13.63 17.17
C PRO A 519 11.65 12.22 17.22
N GLN A 520 12.23 11.39 18.08
CA GLN A 520 11.58 10.14 18.49
C GLN A 520 10.33 10.50 19.31
N LEU A 521 9.22 9.85 19.00
CA LEU A 521 7.96 10.02 19.71
C LEU A 521 8.15 9.67 21.18
N ASN A 522 7.93 10.65 22.05
CA ASN A 522 8.10 10.56 23.49
C ASN A 522 6.88 11.19 24.20
N GLN A 523 6.98 11.47 25.51
CA GLN A 523 5.89 12.08 26.29
C GLN A 523 5.44 13.47 25.80
N LEU A 524 6.30 14.19 25.05
CA LEU A 524 5.94 15.45 24.41
C LEU A 524 5.10 15.24 23.14
N GLU A 525 5.00 14.00 22.64
CA GLU A 525 4.28 13.61 21.42
C GLU A 525 4.70 14.47 20.20
N GLN A 526 6.01 14.70 20.06
CA GLN A 526 6.58 15.44 18.93
C GLN A 526 6.62 14.59 17.65
N TYR A 527 6.39 15.21 16.50
CA TYR A 527 6.44 14.58 15.19
C TYR A 527 7.04 15.53 14.14
N LEU A 528 7.47 14.99 13.00
CA LEU A 528 7.98 15.80 11.90
C LEU A 528 6.87 16.19 10.93
N GLU A 529 6.66 17.48 10.74
CA GLU A 529 5.86 18.02 9.64
C GLU A 529 6.75 18.10 8.40
N ILE A 530 6.50 17.23 7.43
CA ILE A 530 7.29 17.12 6.20
C ILE A 530 6.67 18.04 5.14
N GLY A 531 7.42 19.05 4.75
CA GLY A 531 7.14 19.91 3.61
C GLY A 531 8.43 20.55 3.10
N LEU A 532 8.32 21.53 2.18
CA LEU A 532 9.50 22.24 1.67
C LEU A 532 10.35 22.88 2.78
N GLN A 533 9.71 23.27 3.89
CA GLN A 533 10.35 23.77 5.10
C GLN A 533 9.88 22.90 6.28
N PRO A 534 10.69 21.92 6.72
CA PRO A 534 10.29 20.97 7.77
C PRO A 534 10.13 21.66 9.12
N ARG A 535 9.16 21.19 9.91
CA ARG A 535 8.86 21.73 11.25
C ARG A 535 8.60 20.61 12.24
N ILE A 536 8.73 20.91 13.53
CA ILE A 536 8.37 19.99 14.60
C ILE A 536 6.95 20.32 15.07
N GLY A 537 6.03 19.41 14.80
CA GLY A 537 4.69 19.43 15.35
C GLY A 537 4.64 18.79 16.73
N VAL A 538 3.56 19.05 17.46
CA VAL A 538 3.34 18.57 18.83
C VAL A 538 1.89 18.09 18.96
N LYS A 539 1.68 16.86 19.43
CA LYS A 539 0.35 16.28 19.68
C LYS A 539 -0.57 16.31 18.45
N LEU A 540 -0.16 15.63 17.38
CA LEU A 540 -0.90 15.55 16.12
C LEU A 540 -2.39 15.21 16.40
N LYS A 541 -3.29 16.10 15.95
CA LYS A 541 -4.75 15.91 16.04
C LYS A 541 -5.27 15.56 17.44
N LYS A 542 -4.62 16.06 18.51
CA LYS A 542 -4.92 15.77 19.92
C LYS A 542 -6.41 15.75 20.27
N ASN A 543 -7.14 16.80 19.89
CA ASN A 543 -8.56 16.94 20.25
C ASN A 543 -9.42 15.90 19.55
N ARG A 544 -9.12 15.59 18.28
CA ARG A 544 -9.79 14.52 17.52
C ARG A 544 -9.50 13.16 18.11
N LEU A 545 -8.24 12.89 18.46
CA LEU A 545 -7.87 11.65 19.13
C LEU A 545 -8.67 11.47 20.42
N GLN A 546 -8.70 12.49 21.28
CA GLN A 546 -9.50 12.46 22.51
C GLN A 546 -11.00 12.29 22.25
N PHE A 547 -11.55 12.93 21.21
CA PHE A 547 -12.94 12.75 20.84
C PHE A 547 -13.25 11.28 20.53
N TRP A 548 -12.45 10.66 19.66
CA TRP A 548 -12.67 9.29 19.19
C TRP A 548 -12.38 8.24 20.25
N THR A 549 -11.35 8.41 21.09
CA THR A 549 -10.94 7.39 22.06
C THR A 549 -11.59 7.52 23.43
N GLU A 550 -12.11 8.70 23.79
CA GLU A 550 -12.65 8.94 25.13
C GLU A 550 -14.08 9.48 25.08
N THR A 551 -14.30 10.58 24.34
CA THR A 551 -15.57 11.31 24.39
C THR A 551 -16.71 10.54 23.76
N LEU A 552 -16.52 10.04 22.53
CA LEU A 552 -17.54 9.32 21.79
C LEU A 552 -17.90 7.98 22.46
N PRO A 553 -16.94 7.11 22.87
CA PRO A 553 -17.26 5.89 23.60
C PRO A 553 -18.07 6.14 24.88
N ARG A 554 -17.68 7.15 25.67
CA ARG A 554 -18.43 7.56 26.87
C ARG A 554 -19.86 8.00 26.53
N LYS A 555 -20.05 8.81 25.48
CA LYS A 555 -21.38 9.25 25.02
C LYS A 555 -22.26 8.08 24.57
N ILE A 556 -21.67 7.10 23.87
CA ILE A 556 -22.36 5.87 23.46
C ILE A 556 -22.77 5.07 24.71
N GLN A 557 -21.90 4.94 25.71
CA GLN A 557 -22.20 4.25 26.95
C GLN A 557 -23.33 4.92 27.74
N GLU A 558 -23.27 6.25 27.91
CA GLU A 558 -24.33 7.06 28.54
C GLU A 558 -25.68 6.84 27.84
N TRP A 559 -25.70 6.89 26.51
CA TRP A 559 -26.90 6.63 25.71
C TRP A 559 -27.43 5.20 25.91
N ARG A 560 -26.56 4.17 25.87
CA ARG A 560 -26.96 2.76 26.11
C ARG A 560 -27.59 2.58 27.50
N GLN A 561 -27.07 3.26 28.52
CA GLN A 561 -27.63 3.22 29.88
C GLN A 561 -29.03 3.89 29.94
N GLN A 562 -29.21 5.04 29.29
CA GLN A 562 -30.50 5.72 29.21
C GLN A 562 -31.56 4.90 28.46
N GLN A 563 -31.18 4.15 27.43
CA GLN A 563 -32.12 3.26 26.73
C GLN A 563 -32.56 2.08 27.61
N LYS A 564 -31.65 1.52 28.43
CA LYS A 564 -32.00 0.46 29.38
C LYS A 564 -32.94 0.95 30.48
N SER A 565 -32.72 2.14 31.02
CA SER A 565 -33.61 2.71 32.05
C SER A 565 -34.98 3.11 31.52
N ARG A 566 -35.11 3.42 30.23
CA ARG A 566 -36.40 3.70 29.56
C ARG A 566 -37.22 2.44 29.25
N LYS A 567 -36.59 1.27 29.11
CA LYS A 567 -37.29 -0.01 28.85
C LYS A 567 -37.72 -0.76 30.13
N ALA A 568 -37.04 -0.52 31.25
CA ALA A 568 -37.38 -1.12 32.54
C ALA A 568 -38.81 -0.83 33.08
N PRO A 569 -39.47 0.32 32.77
CA PRO A 569 -40.85 0.59 33.21
C PRO A 569 -41.95 -0.08 32.35
N GLU A 570 -41.62 -0.73 31.23
CA GLU A 570 -42.61 -1.40 30.35
C GLU A 570 -42.71 -2.91 30.59
N GLU A 571 -41.84 -3.49 31.44
CA GLU A 571 -41.86 -4.92 31.83
C GLU A 571 -42.32 -5.16 33.29
N LEU A 572 -42.91 -4.13 33.92
CA LEU A 572 -43.60 -4.18 35.23
C LEU A 572 -45.06 -3.79 35.03
#